data_AF-A0A3B0ZRU0-F1
#
_entry.id   AF-A0A3B0ZRU0-F1
#
_cell.length_a   1.000
_cell.length_b   1.000
_cell.length_c   1.000
_cell.angle_alpha   90.00
_cell.angle_beta   90.00
_cell.angle_gamma   90.00
#
_symmetry.space_group_name_H-M   'P 1'
#
loop_
_entity.id
_entity.type
_entity.pdbx_description
1 polymer ?
#
loop_
_entity_poly.entity_id
_entity_poly.type
_entity_poly.pdbx_seq_one_letter_code
_entity_poly.pdbx_strand_id
1 'polypeptide(L)' 'MSKNWVVPDIPEKQQTPAVKALLTLLEQVITHNQKLSEEVEHLKDEINILKGEKRRPTFKPRAIAALLRLCE' A
#
# COMPACT_ATOMS: atom_id res chain seq x y z
N MET A 1 3.43 10.46 -2.35
CA MET A 1 4.53 10.80 -1.42
C MET A 1 4.97 9.50 -0.78
N SER A 2 5.79 8.72 -1.47
CA SER A 2 6.15 7.37 -1.03
C SER A 2 7.31 7.45 -0.04
N LYS A 3 7.01 7.93 1.16
CA LYS A 3 7.96 7.92 2.26
C LYS A 3 7.90 6.53 2.86
N ASN A 4 8.88 5.70 2.49
CA ASN A 4 8.98 4.34 3.01
C ASN A 4 9.44 4.42 4.46
N TRP A 5 8.49 4.43 5.39
CA TRP A 5 8.78 4.42 6.81
C TRP A 5 9.21 3.01 7.20
N VAL A 6 10.43 2.89 7.71
CA VAL A 6 11.01 1.63 8.19
C VAL A 6 11.14 1.72 9.71
N VAL A 7 10.75 0.66 10.41
CA VAL A 7 10.95 0.57 11.86
C VAL A 7 12.46 0.59 12.14
N PRO A 8 12.97 1.49 13.01
CA PRO A 8 14.39 1.55 13.30
C PRO A 8 14.83 0.29 14.06
N ASP A 9 15.98 -0.26 13.68
CA ASP A 9 16.61 -1.37 14.38
C ASP A 9 17.31 -0.85 15.65
N ILE A 10 16.75 -1.17 16.82
CA ILE A 10 17.25 -0.74 18.12
C ILE A 10 17.77 -1.98 18.85
N PRO A 11 19.05 -2.01 19.29
CA PRO A 11 19.61 -3.14 20.02
C PRO A 11 18.79 -3.49 21.27
N GLU A 12 18.60 -4.79 21.55
CA GLU A 12 17.75 -5.28 22.66
C GLU A 12 18.12 -4.68 24.02
N LYS A 13 19.41 -4.41 24.27
CA LYS A 13 19.91 -3.80 25.50
C LYS A 13 19.33 -2.40 25.77
N GLN A 14 18.83 -1.73 24.73
CA GLN A 14 18.24 -0.40 24.79
C GLN A 14 16.71 -0.42 24.66
N GLN A 15 16.13 -1.61 24.45
CA GLN A 15 14.68 -1.79 24.36
C GLN A 15 14.04 -1.87 25.75
N THR A 16 14.00 -0.72 26.42
CA THR A 16 13.18 -0.56 27.63
C THR A 16 11.71 -0.91 27.33
N PRO A 17 10.89 -1.25 28.33
CA PRO A 17 9.47 -1.59 28.11
C PRO A 17 8.70 -0.49 27.34
N ALA A 18 9.01 0.78 27.61
CA ALA A 18 8.44 1.91 26.89
C ALA A 18 8.86 1.95 25.41
N VAL A 19 10.15 1.70 25.12
CA VAL A 19 10.67 1.64 23.75
C VAL A 19 10.00 0.49 22.97
N LYS A 20 9.80 -0.68 23.60
CA LYS A 20 9.09 -1.80 22.96
C LYS A 20 7.65 -1.44 22.60
N ALA A 21 6.92 -0.81 23.53
CA ALA A 21 5.56 -0.36 23.26
C ALA A 21 5.50 0.64 22.09
N LEU A 22 6.45 1.58 22.03
CA LEU A 22 6.55 2.54 20.94
C LEU A 22 6.89 1.88 19.60
N LEU A 23 7.77 0.88 19.58
CA LEU A 23 8.09 0.12 18.37
C LEU A 23 6.87 -0.64 17.84
N THR A 24 6.10 -1.29 18.72
CA THR A 24 4.85 -1.97 18.34
C THR A 24 3.82 -0.99 17.78
N LEU A 25 3.65 0.17 18.43
CA LEU A 25 2.75 1.21 17.93
C LEU A 25 3.21 1.75 16.57
N LEU A 26 4.50 1.96 16.40
CA LEU A 26 5.08 2.45 15.15
C LEU A 26 4.81 1.47 13.99
N GLU A 27 5.00 0.16 14.21
CA GLU A 27 4.71 -0.88 13.22
C GLU A 27 3.23 -0.87 12.78
N GLN A 28 2.31 -0.74 13.73
CA GLN A 28 0.88 -0.61 13.46
C GLN A 28 0.57 0.64 12.63
N VAL A 29 1.16 1.79 13.00
CA VAL A 29 0.95 3.06 12.28
C VAL A 29 1.50 2.99 10.87
N ILE A 30 2.69 2.42 10.66
CA ILE A 30 3.28 2.26 9.32
C ILE A 30 2.37 1.41 8.44
N THR A 31 1.95 0.26 8.95
CA THR A 31 1.06 -0.67 8.23
C THR A 31 -0.27 -0.01 7.86
N HIS A 32 -0.87 0.71 8.80
CA HIS A 32 -2.13 1.40 8.56
C HIS A 32 -1.99 2.55 7.57
N ASN A 33 -0.88 3.31 7.64
CA ASN A 33 -0.62 4.41 6.72
C ASN A 33 -0.42 3.92 5.29
N GLN A 34 0.27 2.79 5.09
CA GLN A 34 0.43 2.16 3.78
C GLN A 34 -0.92 1.81 3.15
N LYS A 35 -1.79 1.12 3.91
CA LYS A 35 -3.14 0.76 3.45
C LYS A 35 -3.98 1.98 3.08
N LEU A 36 -3.95 3.02 3.92
CA LEU A 36 -4.66 4.26 3.64
C LEU A 36 -4.11 4.97 2.40
N SER A 37 -2.79 4.93 2.18
CA SER A 37 -2.20 5.53 0.98
C SER A 37 -2.68 4.83 -0.29
N GLU A 38 -2.75 3.49 -0.28
CA GLU A 38 -3.28 2.69 -1.39
C GLU A 38 -4.76 3.00 -1.64
N GLU A 39 -5.57 3.05 -0.58
CA GLU A 39 -6.99 3.37 -0.68
C GLU A 39 -7.22 4.79 -1.22
N VAL A 40 -6.43 5.76 -0.76
CA VAL A 40 -6.47 7.14 -1.27
C VAL A 40 -6.10 7.20 -2.75
N GLU A 41 -5.09 6.45 -3.20
CA GLU A 41 -4.73 6.39 -4.62
C GLU A 41 -5.85 5.75 -5.45
N HIS A 42 -6.43 4.65 -4.96
CA HIS A 42 -7.58 4.00 -5.59
C HIS A 42 -8.78 4.95 -5.72
N LEU A 43 -9.16 5.64 -4.64
CA LEU A 43 -10.29 6.58 -4.64
C LEU A 43 -10.03 7.79 -5.55
N LYS A 44 -8.79 8.30 -5.60
CA LYS A 44 -8.41 9.35 -6.55
C LYS A 44 -8.58 8.89 -7.99
N ASP A 45 -8.18 7.66 -8.28
CA ASP A 45 -8.36 7.06 -9.59
C ASP A 45 -9.85 6.90 -9.95
N GLU A 46 -10.68 6.45 -9.01
CA GLU A 46 -12.13 6.40 -9.18
C GLU A 46 -12.74 7.78 -9.44
N ILE A 47 -12.33 8.80 -8.68
CA ILE A 47 -12.79 10.18 -8.88
C ILE A 47 -12.44 10.66 -10.29
N ASN A 48 -11.20 10.44 -10.76
CA ASN A 48 -10.77 10.85 -12.09
C ASN A 48 -11.53 10.10 -13.19
N ILE A 49 -11.88 8.84 -12.94
CA ILE A 49 -12.75 8.04 -13.82
C ILE A 49 -14.15 8.65 -13.89
N LEU A 50 -14.75 8.97 -12.74
CA LEU A 50 -16.11 9.51 -12.66
C LEU A 50 -16.20 10.92 -13.24
N LYS A 51 -15.14 11.73 -13.09
CA LYS A 51 -15.00 13.05 -13.72
C LYS A 51 -14.75 12.99 -15.23
N GLY A 52 -14.50 11.80 -15.80
CA GLY A 52 -14.17 11.63 -17.21
C GLY A 52 -12.75 12.07 -17.57
N GLU A 53 -11.92 12.42 -16.58
CA GLU A 53 -10.52 12.83 -16.72
C GLU A 53 -9.60 11.62 -16.96
N LYS A 54 -10.03 10.41 -16.56
CA LYS A 54 -9.36 9.12 -16.83
C LYS A 54 -10.34 8.14 -17.45
N ARG A 55 -10.02 7.54 -18.60
CA ARG A 55 -10.87 6.48 -19.18
C ARG A 55 -10.76 5.22 -18.32
N ARG A 56 -11.89 4.58 -17.98
CA ARG A 56 -11.87 3.25 -17.35
C ARG A 56 -11.02 2.32 -18.22
N PRO A 57 -10.07 1.57 -17.64
CA PRO A 57 -9.38 0.54 -18.39
C PRO A 57 -10.39 -0.52 -18.81
N THR A 58 -10.82 -0.48 -20.07
CA THR A 58 -11.59 -1.55 -20.68
C THR A 58 -10.63 -2.69 -20.95
N PHE A 59 -10.48 -3.61 -20.00
CA PHE A 59 -9.72 -4.84 -20.23
C PHE A 59 -10.42 -5.65 -21.31
N LYS A 60 -9.85 -5.64 -22.52
CA LYS A 60 -10.33 -6.51 -23.61
C LYS A 60 -10.13 -7.97 -23.16
N PRO A 61 -11.14 -8.85 -23.29
CA PRO A 61 -11.05 -10.24 -22.83
C PRO A 61 -9.82 -11.01 -23.35
N ARG A 62 -9.31 -10.64 -24.53
CA ARG A 62 -8.11 -11.22 -25.14
C ARG A 62 -6.84 -11.01 -24.32
N ALA A 63 -6.73 -9.94 -23.53
CA ALA A 63 -5.55 -9.67 -22.69
C ALA A 63 -5.52 -10.56 -21.44
N ILE A 64 -6.68 -10.87 -20.85
CA ILE A 64 -6.80 -11.75 -19.68
C ILE A 64 -6.51 -13.20 -20.08
N ALA A 65 -7.00 -13.63 -21.24
CA ALA A 65 -6.74 -14.98 -21.76
C ALA A 65 -5.25 -15.23 -22.10
N ALA A 66 -4.49 -14.19 -22.44
CA ALA A 66 -3.05 -14.29 -22.70
C ALA A 66 -2.23 -14.44 -21.41
N LEU A 67 -2.64 -13.78 -20.32
CA LEU A 67 -1.97 -13.89 -19.02
C LEU A 67 -2.21 -15.25 -18.35
N LEU A 68 -3.40 -15.83 -18.51
CA LEU A 68 -3.71 -17.16 -17.97
C LEU A 68 -2.91 -18.28 -18.67
N ARG A 69 -2.53 -18.12 -19.94
CA ARG A 69 -1.72 -19.09 -20.69
C ARG A 69 -0.22 -19.06 -20.37
N LEU A 70 0.24 -18.04 -19.66
CA LEU A 70 1.63 -17.93 -19.21
C LEU A 70 1.84 -18.50 -17.79
N CYS A 71 0.75 -18.92 -17.14
CA CYS A 71 0.76 -19.57 -15.83
C CYS A 71 0.56 -21.10 -15.90
N GLU A 72 0.57 -21.69 -17.10
CA GLU A 72 0.68 -23.13 -17.36
C GLU A 72 2.10 -23.45 -17.88
#